data_AF-A0A352IRD1-F1
#
_entry.id   AF-A0A352IRD1-F1
#
_cell.length_a   1.000
_cell.length_b   1.000
_cell.length_c   1.000
_cell.angle_alpha   90.00
_cell.angle_beta   90.00
_cell.angle_gamma   90.00
#
_symmetry.space_group_name_H-M   'P 1'
#
loop_
_entity.id
_entity.type
_entity.pdbx_description
1 polymer ?
#
loop_
_entity_poly.entity_id
_entity_poly.type
_entity_poly.pdbx_seq_one_letter_code
_entity_poly.pdbx_strand_id
1 'polypeptide(L)'
;DALNGLEDELGRDLDGLVIDLRNNPGGVLQAAVETADALLDDGLIVYTEGRIQSSRLRFSARSGDIMEGTPIVVLINGGSASASEILAGALQDHERAVVMGTKSFGKGSVQTVIPLDETHAIKMTTARYYTPDGRSIQATGIKPDIEVRPAELKELDSKPFFTEADLSGHLEGQNEGQDQDGNDDAQNATGSLADRDYQLRSALNLLKGIRILNPNKSAKAEGSDQ
;
A
#
# COMPACT_ATOMS: atom_id res chain seq x y z
N ASP A 1 -8.88 -1.98 -15.91
CA ASP A 1 -10.19 -1.93 -15.22
C ASP A 1 -10.25 -1.28 -13.82
N ALA A 2 -9.16 -0.74 -13.28
CA ALA A 2 -9.24 0.39 -12.33
C ALA A 2 -7.93 1.16 -12.39
N LEU A 3 -6.81 0.42 -12.35
CA LEU A 3 -5.46 0.93 -12.56
C LEU A 3 -5.26 1.47 -13.98
N ASN A 4 -5.66 0.72 -15.02
CA ASN A 4 -5.63 1.24 -16.39
C ASN A 4 -6.50 2.50 -16.52
N GLY A 5 -7.63 2.58 -15.79
CA GLY A 5 -8.46 3.78 -15.79
C GLY A 5 -7.78 4.98 -15.13
N LEU A 6 -6.99 4.75 -14.07
CA LEU A 6 -6.14 5.75 -13.43
C LEU A 6 -4.99 6.19 -14.35
N GLU A 7 -4.34 5.26 -15.04
CA GLU A 7 -3.27 5.57 -16.00
C GLU A 7 -3.80 6.34 -17.21
N ASP A 8 -4.96 5.93 -17.74
CA ASP A 8 -5.67 6.63 -18.81
C ASP A 8 -6.05 8.06 -18.39
N GLU A 9 -6.53 8.25 -17.14
CA GLU A 9 -6.86 9.57 -16.58
C GLU A 9 -5.62 10.44 -16.39
N LEU A 10 -4.50 9.84 -15.96
CA LEU A 10 -3.25 10.55 -15.73
C LEU A 10 -2.47 10.82 -17.02
N GLY A 11 -2.75 10.08 -18.09
CA GLY A 11 -2.03 10.14 -19.37
C GLY A 11 -0.56 9.71 -19.26
N ARG A 12 -0.23 8.94 -18.22
CA ARG A 12 1.13 8.45 -17.90
C ARG A 12 1.06 7.28 -16.92
N ASP A 13 2.15 6.53 -16.86
CA ASP A 13 2.32 5.45 -15.88
C ASP A 13 2.29 5.97 -14.44
N LEU A 14 1.83 5.13 -13.52
CA LEU A 14 1.81 5.43 -12.10
C LEU A 14 3.23 5.42 -11.51
N ASP A 15 3.61 6.50 -10.83
CA ASP A 15 4.90 6.57 -10.11
C ASP A 15 4.94 5.73 -8.82
N GLY A 16 3.77 5.33 -8.31
CA GLY A 16 3.61 4.60 -7.06
C GLY A 16 2.15 4.37 -6.70
N LEU A 17 1.88 3.40 -5.85
CA LEU A 17 0.54 3.06 -5.37
C LEU A 17 0.50 3.01 -3.84
N VAL A 18 -0.47 3.70 -3.24
CA VAL A 18 -0.83 3.51 -1.82
C VAL A 18 -2.12 2.72 -1.74
N ILE A 19 -2.09 1.57 -1.07
CA ILE A 19 -3.26 0.76 -0.77
C ILE A 19 -3.67 1.03 0.68
N ASP A 20 -4.74 1.80 0.88
CA ASP A 20 -5.22 2.12 2.23
C ASP A 20 -6.21 1.07 2.74
N LEU A 21 -5.74 0.21 3.65
CA LEU A 21 -6.53 -0.82 4.32
C LEU A 21 -6.88 -0.43 5.77
N ARG A 22 -6.65 0.81 6.19
CA ARG A 22 -6.99 1.29 7.53
C ARG A 22 -8.49 1.17 7.74
N ASN A 23 -8.89 0.66 8.91
CA ASN A 23 -10.27 0.40 9.29
C ASN A 23 -11.04 -0.54 8.33
N ASN A 24 -10.34 -1.30 7.49
CA ASN A 24 -10.96 -2.31 6.63
C ASN A 24 -11.03 -3.67 7.36
N PRO A 25 -12.22 -4.12 7.82
CA PRO A 25 -12.38 -5.35 8.59
C PRO A 25 -12.21 -6.63 7.75
N GLY A 26 -11.87 -6.47 6.48
CA GLY A 26 -11.74 -7.51 5.47
C GLY A 26 -13.02 -7.67 4.68
N GLY A 27 -13.22 -8.86 4.14
CA GLY A 27 -14.35 -9.17 3.27
C GLY A 27 -14.23 -10.59 2.76
N VAL A 28 -14.54 -10.79 1.49
CA VAL A 28 -14.39 -12.09 0.84
C VAL A 28 -12.90 -12.40 0.60
N LEU A 29 -12.49 -13.62 0.96
CA LEU A 29 -11.11 -14.09 0.78
C LEU A 29 -10.63 -13.94 -0.66
N GLN A 30 -11.50 -14.31 -1.60
CA GLN A 30 -11.19 -14.37 -3.03
C GLN A 30 -10.75 -13.00 -3.56
N ALA A 31 -11.38 -11.90 -3.14
CA ALA A 31 -11.00 -10.56 -3.59
C ALA A 31 -9.59 -10.17 -3.11
N ALA A 32 -9.21 -10.53 -1.88
CA ALA A 32 -7.84 -10.29 -1.39
C ALA A 32 -6.82 -11.15 -2.14
N VAL A 33 -7.17 -12.40 -2.45
CA VAL A 33 -6.33 -13.28 -3.27
C VAL A 33 -6.15 -12.71 -4.67
N GLU A 34 -7.22 -12.29 -5.34
CA GLU A 34 -7.16 -11.72 -6.69
C GLU A 34 -6.40 -10.40 -6.72
N THR A 35 -6.55 -9.57 -5.69
CA THR A 35 -5.78 -8.32 -5.57
C THR A 35 -4.29 -8.60 -5.39
N ALA A 36 -3.93 -9.59 -4.56
CA ALA A 36 -2.53 -9.99 -4.39
C ALA A 36 -1.96 -10.64 -5.66
N ASP A 37 -2.74 -11.51 -6.31
CA ASP A 37 -2.40 -12.18 -7.58
C ASP A 37 -2.07 -11.16 -8.67
N ALA A 38 -2.84 -10.08 -8.77
CA ALA A 38 -2.59 -9.03 -9.75
C ALA A 38 -1.31 -8.23 -9.50
N LEU A 39 -0.76 -8.25 -8.29
CA LEU A 39 0.40 -7.43 -7.88
C LEU A 39 1.68 -8.26 -7.69
N LEU A 40 1.62 -9.57 -7.95
CA LEU A 40 2.72 -10.51 -7.72
C LEU A 40 2.99 -11.32 -8.99
N ASP A 41 4.27 -11.54 -9.30
CA ASP A 41 4.65 -12.37 -10.44
C ASP A 41 4.53 -13.87 -10.16
N ASP A 42 4.73 -14.32 -8.93
CA ASP A 42 4.55 -15.71 -8.55
C ASP A 42 4.46 -15.90 -7.03
N GLY A 43 4.33 -17.16 -6.62
CA GLY A 43 4.49 -17.56 -5.22
C GLY A 43 3.19 -17.74 -4.46
N LEU A 44 3.30 -18.15 -3.19
CA LEU A 44 2.13 -18.38 -2.33
C LEU A 44 1.57 -17.04 -1.87
N ILE A 45 0.25 -16.85 -1.89
CA ILE A 45 -0.42 -15.65 -1.35
C ILE A 45 -0.87 -15.93 0.08
N VAL A 46 -1.59 -17.03 0.26
CA VAL A 46 -2.13 -17.44 1.56
C VAL A 46 -2.41 -18.93 1.55
N TYR A 47 -2.31 -19.55 2.73
CA TYR A 47 -2.79 -20.90 2.91
C TYR A 47 -3.58 -21.05 4.20
N THR A 48 -4.40 -22.10 4.26
CA THR A 48 -5.19 -22.44 5.42
C THR A 48 -4.74 -23.75 6.02
N GLU A 49 -4.78 -23.83 7.35
CA GLU A 49 -4.66 -25.10 8.07
C GLU A 49 -5.85 -25.29 8.99
N GLY A 50 -6.54 -26.41 8.82
CA GLY A 50 -7.60 -26.86 9.72
C GLY A 50 -7.47 -28.34 10.02
N ARG A 51 -8.44 -28.86 10.79
CA ARG A 51 -8.40 -30.24 11.32
C ARG A 51 -8.56 -31.31 10.26
N ILE A 52 -9.23 -30.99 9.14
CA ILE A 52 -9.54 -31.93 8.07
C ILE A 52 -8.81 -31.55 6.78
N GLN A 53 -8.55 -32.52 5.91
CA GLN A 53 -7.78 -32.28 4.69
C GLN A 53 -8.45 -31.24 3.77
N SER A 54 -9.78 -31.23 3.66
CA SER A 54 -10.52 -30.27 2.85
C SER A 54 -10.45 -28.81 3.35
N SER A 55 -9.99 -28.60 4.58
CA SER A 55 -9.78 -27.27 5.16
C SER A 55 -8.36 -26.73 4.93
N ARG A 56 -7.52 -27.50 4.23
CA ARG A 56 -6.16 -27.11 3.83
C ARG A 56 -6.17 -26.64 2.38
N LEU A 57 -6.26 -25.33 2.21
CA LEU A 57 -6.26 -24.67 0.91
C LEU A 57 -4.97 -23.88 0.74
N ARG A 58 -4.53 -23.72 -0.51
CA ARG A 58 -3.38 -22.90 -0.88
C ARG A 58 -3.80 -22.06 -2.07
N PHE A 59 -3.50 -20.78 -2.00
CA PHE A 59 -3.75 -19.81 -3.07
C PHE A 59 -2.41 -19.21 -3.45
N SER A 60 -2.07 -19.28 -4.73
CA SER A 60 -0.80 -18.81 -5.27
C SER A 60 -1.05 -17.84 -6.41
N ALA A 61 -0.13 -16.89 -6.56
CA ALA A 61 -0.15 -15.95 -7.67
C ALA A 61 0.19 -16.67 -8.99
N ARG A 62 -0.36 -16.13 -10.07
CA ARG A 62 -0.06 -16.43 -11.46
C ARG A 62 0.84 -15.32 -11.99
N SER A 63 1.57 -15.63 -13.06
CA SER A 63 2.49 -14.66 -13.68
C SER A 63 1.77 -13.40 -14.17
N GLY A 64 2.30 -12.24 -13.75
CA GLY A 64 1.91 -10.92 -14.20
C GLY A 64 1.64 -9.94 -13.05
N ASP A 65 2.67 -9.20 -12.62
CA ASP A 65 2.48 -7.97 -11.84
C ASP A 65 1.99 -6.82 -12.75
N ILE A 66 0.73 -6.42 -12.61
CA ILE A 66 0.13 -5.33 -13.41
C ILE A 66 0.75 -3.96 -13.13
N MET A 67 1.47 -3.81 -12.01
CA MET A 67 2.17 -2.58 -11.67
C MET A 67 3.64 -2.60 -12.14
N GLU A 68 4.09 -3.67 -12.80
CA GLU A 68 5.43 -3.82 -13.39
C GLU A 68 6.58 -3.44 -12.42
N GLY A 69 6.45 -3.83 -11.16
CA GLY A 69 7.45 -3.52 -10.12
C GLY A 69 7.45 -2.06 -9.64
N THR A 70 6.45 -1.26 -10.01
CA THR A 70 6.20 0.07 -9.45
C THR A 70 6.05 0.00 -7.92
N PRO A 71 6.65 0.93 -7.15
CA PRO A 71 6.62 0.87 -5.68
C PRO A 71 5.19 0.91 -5.10
N ILE A 72 4.94 0.05 -4.12
CA ILE A 72 3.65 -0.04 -3.41
C ILE A 72 3.88 0.17 -1.91
N VAL A 73 3.00 0.96 -1.29
CA VAL A 73 2.88 1.05 0.18
C VAL A 73 1.49 0.62 0.59
N VAL A 74 1.39 -0.25 1.59
CA VAL A 74 0.11 -0.69 2.17
C VAL A 74 -0.06 -0.05 3.54
N LEU A 75 -1.12 0.74 3.74
CA LEU A 75 -1.44 1.35 5.02
C LEU A 75 -2.37 0.44 5.83
N ILE A 76 -1.99 0.13 7.06
CA ILE A 76 -2.78 -0.69 7.99
C ILE A 76 -2.93 -0.03 9.36
N ASN A 77 -3.97 -0.44 10.09
CA ASN A 77 -4.12 -0.11 11.51
C ASN A 77 -4.85 -1.22 12.27
N GLY A 78 -5.14 -1.01 13.56
CA GLY A 78 -5.87 -1.97 14.38
C GLY A 78 -7.29 -2.34 13.91
N GLY A 79 -7.87 -1.59 12.96
CA GLY A 79 -9.14 -1.93 12.30
C GLY A 79 -8.97 -2.77 11.02
N SER A 80 -7.74 -2.93 10.53
CA SER A 80 -7.41 -3.83 9.41
C SER A 80 -7.51 -5.28 9.87
N ALA A 81 -8.39 -6.08 9.28
CA ALA A 81 -8.64 -7.45 9.70
C ALA A 81 -8.88 -8.44 8.54
N SER A 82 -8.69 -9.73 8.80
CA SER A 82 -9.10 -10.82 7.91
C SER A 82 -8.50 -10.70 6.49
N ALA A 83 -9.32 -10.50 5.46
CA ALA A 83 -8.85 -10.41 4.07
C ALA A 83 -7.82 -9.28 3.87
N SER A 84 -7.96 -8.16 4.58
CA SER A 84 -6.98 -7.07 4.56
C SER A 84 -5.62 -7.49 5.09
N GLU A 85 -5.60 -8.34 6.13
CA GLU A 85 -4.36 -8.87 6.72
C GLU A 85 -3.69 -9.89 5.81
N ILE A 86 -4.49 -10.63 5.04
CA ILE A 86 -3.99 -11.56 4.02
C ILE A 86 -3.29 -10.78 2.91
N LEU A 87 -3.94 -9.75 2.35
CA LEU A 87 -3.34 -8.93 1.31
C LEU A 87 -2.05 -8.24 1.78
N ALA A 88 -2.10 -7.58 2.95
CA ALA A 88 -0.92 -6.92 3.51
C ALA A 88 0.21 -7.91 3.81
N GLY A 89 -0.12 -9.07 4.41
CA GLY A 89 0.86 -10.09 4.75
C GLY A 89 1.48 -10.76 3.53
N ALA A 90 0.71 -11.02 2.47
CA ALA A 90 1.21 -11.58 1.22
C ALA A 90 2.19 -10.63 0.53
N LEU A 91 1.79 -9.36 0.34
CA LEU A 91 2.65 -8.36 -0.31
C LEU A 91 3.91 -8.06 0.52
N GLN A 92 3.82 -8.15 1.85
CA GLN A 92 4.96 -7.99 2.76
C GLN A 92 5.95 -9.15 2.65
N ASP A 93 5.47 -10.39 2.73
CA ASP A 93 6.34 -11.59 2.70
C ASP A 93 7.05 -11.74 1.35
N HIS A 94 6.44 -11.24 0.27
CA HIS A 94 7.06 -11.18 -1.06
C HIS A 94 7.99 -9.99 -1.27
N GLU A 95 8.18 -9.14 -0.26
CA GLU A 95 8.93 -7.88 -0.37
C GLU A 95 8.40 -6.96 -1.50
N ARG A 96 7.14 -7.17 -1.92
CA ARG A 96 6.53 -6.45 -3.03
C ARG A 96 6.02 -5.08 -2.62
N ALA A 97 5.57 -4.94 -1.38
CA ALA A 97 5.10 -3.68 -0.83
C ALA A 97 5.64 -3.44 0.59
N VAL A 98 5.86 -2.17 0.92
CA VAL A 98 6.16 -1.77 2.30
C VAL A 98 4.85 -1.61 3.07
N VAL A 99 4.69 -2.31 4.19
CA VAL A 99 3.55 -2.16 5.08
C VAL A 99 3.84 -1.07 6.10
N MET A 100 2.98 -0.06 6.17
CA MET A 100 3.14 1.11 7.03
C MET A 100 1.90 1.33 7.91
N GLY A 101 2.10 1.89 9.10
CA GLY A 101 1.01 2.30 9.99
C GLY A 101 1.09 1.65 11.37
N THR A 102 0.00 1.05 11.83
CA THR A 102 0.00 0.34 13.13
C THR A 102 -0.39 -1.12 12.96
N LYS A 103 -0.03 -1.95 13.95
CA LYS A 103 -0.33 -3.38 13.98
C LYS A 103 -1.81 -3.66 13.68
N SER A 104 -2.08 -4.64 12.82
CA SER A 104 -3.44 -5.05 12.46
C SER A 104 -4.16 -5.84 13.56
N PHE A 105 -5.44 -6.15 13.35
CA PHE A 105 -6.33 -6.73 14.35
C PHE A 105 -5.95 -8.14 14.82
N GLY A 106 -5.51 -9.01 13.92
CA GLY A 106 -5.15 -10.41 14.19
C GLY A 106 -6.28 -11.42 13.99
N LYS A 107 -7.14 -11.23 12.98
CA LYS A 107 -8.21 -12.17 12.64
C LYS A 107 -7.73 -13.13 11.54
N GLY A 108 -7.08 -14.20 11.97
CA GLY A 108 -6.55 -15.24 11.09
C GLY A 108 -7.41 -16.49 11.05
N SER A 109 -8.74 -16.41 11.17
CA SER A 109 -9.62 -17.59 11.20
C SER A 109 -10.54 -17.67 9.99
N VAL A 110 -10.70 -18.89 9.45
CA VAL A 110 -11.64 -19.21 8.39
C VAL A 110 -12.97 -19.61 9.02
N GLN A 111 -14.05 -18.98 8.60
CA GLN A 111 -15.40 -19.33 9.03
C GLN A 111 -16.18 -19.91 7.85
N THR A 112 -16.63 -21.15 8.00
CA THR A 112 -17.48 -21.84 7.02
C THR A 112 -18.93 -21.75 7.46
N VAL A 113 -19.82 -21.46 6.50
CA VAL A 113 -21.27 -21.53 6.71
C VAL A 113 -21.73 -22.93 6.32
N ILE A 114 -22.22 -23.69 7.30
CA ILE A 114 -22.70 -25.05 7.13
C ILE A 114 -24.23 -25.01 7.19
N PRO A 115 -24.94 -25.21 6.08
CA PRO A 115 -26.40 -25.24 6.09
C PRO A 115 -26.89 -26.44 6.92
N LEU A 116 -27.92 -26.21 7.73
CA LEU A 116 -28.62 -27.25 8.48
C LEU A 116 -29.90 -27.68 7.77
N ASP A 117 -30.59 -26.71 7.16
CA ASP A 117 -31.77 -26.88 6.32
C ASP A 117 -31.85 -25.69 5.32
N GLU A 118 -32.98 -25.52 4.64
CA GLU A 118 -33.18 -24.47 3.63
C GLU A 118 -33.07 -23.03 4.18
N THR A 119 -33.25 -22.84 5.48
CA THR A 119 -33.36 -21.51 6.12
C THR A 119 -32.37 -21.28 7.27
N HIS A 120 -31.72 -22.33 7.76
CA HIS A 120 -30.78 -22.25 8.88
C HIS A 120 -29.37 -22.69 8.48
N ALA A 121 -28.36 -22.04 9.08
CA ALA A 121 -26.97 -22.42 8.92
C ALA A 121 -26.15 -22.11 10.18
N ILE A 122 -25.06 -22.86 10.37
CA ILE A 122 -24.06 -22.61 11.40
C ILE A 122 -22.84 -21.96 10.77
N LYS A 123 -22.40 -20.83 11.32
CA LYS A 123 -21.10 -20.25 10.99
C LYS A 123 -20.06 -20.77 11.98
N MET A 124 -19.17 -21.63 11.53
CA MET A 124 -18.18 -22.29 12.38
C MET A 124 -16.76 -22.00 11.93
N THR A 125 -15.85 -21.80 12.89
CA THR A 125 -14.43 -21.67 12.58
C THR A 125 -13.84 -23.05 12.26
N THR A 126 -13.30 -23.22 11.06
CA THR A 126 -12.85 -24.52 10.55
C THR A 126 -11.34 -24.59 10.33
N ALA A 127 -10.69 -23.44 10.10
CA ALA A 127 -9.27 -23.35 9.82
C ALA A 127 -8.68 -22.00 10.25
N ARG A 128 -7.35 -21.88 10.12
CA ARG A 128 -6.58 -20.66 10.32
C ARG A 128 -5.85 -20.27 9.05
N TYR A 129 -5.72 -18.97 8.79
CA TYR A 129 -4.90 -18.41 7.73
C TYR A 129 -3.45 -18.24 8.18
N TYR A 130 -2.55 -18.46 7.23
CA TYR A 130 -1.13 -18.26 7.36
C TYR A 130 -0.60 -17.48 6.15
N THR A 131 0.33 -16.57 6.40
CA THR A 131 1.05 -15.83 5.35
C THR A 131 2.04 -16.75 4.63
N PRO A 132 2.63 -16.34 3.50
CA PRO A 132 3.57 -17.15 2.73
C PRO A 132 4.75 -17.67 3.56
N ASP A 133 5.29 -16.86 4.48
CA ASP A 133 6.39 -17.24 5.38
C ASP A 133 5.94 -18.12 6.57
N GLY A 134 4.68 -18.55 6.58
CA GLY A 134 4.11 -19.38 7.63
C GLY A 134 3.75 -18.62 8.91
N ARG A 135 3.67 -17.29 8.87
CA ARG A 135 3.25 -16.48 10.02
C ARG A 135 1.76 -16.70 10.27
N SER A 136 1.40 -16.99 11.52
CA SER A 136 -0.02 -17.07 11.90
C SER A 136 -0.58 -15.67 12.13
N ILE A 137 -1.65 -15.32 11.42
CA ILE A 137 -2.34 -14.03 11.61
C ILE A 137 -3.16 -14.04 12.91
N GLN A 138 -3.65 -15.21 13.33
CA GLN A 138 -4.58 -15.32 14.46
C GLN A 138 -3.96 -14.82 15.77
N ALA A 139 -4.61 -13.86 16.42
CA ALA A 139 -4.19 -13.18 17.65
C ALA A 139 -2.82 -12.46 17.57
N THR A 140 -2.17 -12.49 16.40
CA THR A 140 -0.86 -11.89 16.18
C THR A 140 -0.95 -10.70 15.25
N GLY A 141 -1.79 -10.73 14.21
CA GLY A 141 -1.87 -9.68 13.19
C GLY A 141 -0.60 -9.56 12.35
N ILE A 142 -0.63 -8.60 11.44
CA ILE A 142 0.48 -8.14 10.63
C ILE A 142 1.15 -6.97 11.35
N LYS A 143 2.45 -7.08 11.55
CA LYS A 143 3.29 -6.00 12.06
C LYS A 143 3.75 -5.17 10.85
N PRO A 144 3.58 -3.83 10.87
CA PRO A 144 4.09 -2.99 9.79
C PRO A 144 5.62 -3.01 9.78
N ASP A 145 6.20 -2.84 8.59
CA ASP A 145 7.64 -2.64 8.40
C ASP A 145 8.06 -1.28 8.97
N ILE A 146 7.21 -0.27 8.78
CA ILE A 146 7.41 1.08 9.31
C ILE A 146 6.21 1.45 10.19
N GLU A 147 6.44 1.51 11.51
CA GLU A 147 5.41 1.95 12.44
C GLU A 147 5.20 3.48 12.32
N VAL A 148 3.98 3.87 11.96
CA VAL A 148 3.54 5.26 11.91
C VAL A 148 2.21 5.35 12.64
N ARG A 149 2.22 6.05 13.79
CA ARG A 149 1.01 6.27 14.57
C ARG A 149 0.21 7.45 13.99
N PRO A 150 -1.13 7.46 14.14
CA PRO A 150 -1.93 8.63 13.81
C PRO A 150 -1.44 9.86 14.57
N ALA A 151 -1.31 10.99 13.88
CA ALA A 151 -0.91 12.25 14.47
C ALA A 151 -1.60 13.41 13.75
N GLU A 152 -1.81 14.51 14.47
CA GLU A 152 -2.25 15.77 13.88
C GLU A 152 -1.04 16.55 13.39
N LEU A 153 -1.14 17.05 12.16
CA LEU A 153 -0.11 17.88 11.56
C LEU A 153 -0.41 19.34 11.83
N LYS A 154 0.56 20.02 12.44
CA LYS A 154 0.56 21.47 12.56
C LYS A 154 1.74 22.00 11.75
N GLU A 155 1.44 22.58 10.61
CA GLU A 155 2.42 23.39 9.90
C GLU A 155 2.66 24.64 10.74
N LEU A 156 3.92 24.87 11.06
CA LEU A 156 4.34 26.11 11.69
C LEU A 156 4.65 27.05 10.54
N ASP A 157 4.14 28.28 10.61
CA ASP A 157 4.58 29.36 9.73
C ASP A 157 6.08 29.59 9.98
N SER A 158 6.92 28.88 9.24
CA SER A 158 8.32 29.21 9.12
C SER A 158 8.36 30.55 8.41
N LYS A 159 8.65 31.63 9.15
CA LYS A 159 9.09 32.88 8.52
C LYS A 159 10.16 32.52 7.49
N PRO A 160 10.09 33.03 6.25
CA PRO A 160 11.11 32.75 5.26
C PRO A 160 12.48 33.02 5.90
N PHE A 161 13.33 32.01 5.94
CA PHE A 161 14.73 32.25 6.27
C PHE A 161 15.30 33.09 5.13
N PHE A 162 16.04 34.15 5.45
CA PHE A 162 16.79 34.88 4.44
C PHE A 162 17.67 33.89 3.68
N THR A 163 17.51 33.88 2.36
CA THR A 163 18.37 33.12 1.44
C THR A 163 19.53 34.01 1.01
N GLU A 164 20.57 33.42 0.38
CA GLU A 164 21.68 34.18 -0.18
C GLU A 164 21.17 35.24 -1.18
N ALA A 165 20.15 34.91 -1.97
CA ALA A 165 19.51 35.83 -2.93
C ALA A 165 18.84 37.05 -2.26
N ASP A 166 18.46 36.95 -0.99
CA ASP A 166 17.85 38.05 -0.23
C ASP A 166 18.91 39.01 0.36
N LEU A 167 20.19 38.66 0.32
CA LEU A 167 21.27 39.46 0.88
C LEU A 167 21.72 40.55 -0.11
N SER A 168 21.97 41.76 0.43
CA SER A 168 22.55 42.85 -0.34
C SER A 168 24.01 42.53 -0.68
N GLY A 169 24.32 42.46 -1.98
CA GLY A 169 25.66 42.16 -2.48
C GLY A 169 25.95 40.66 -2.64
N HIS A 170 24.92 39.80 -2.72
CA HIS A 170 25.11 38.41 -3.07
C HIS A 170 25.66 38.25 -4.50
N LEU A 171 26.28 37.09 -4.74
CA LEU A 171 26.82 36.73 -6.04
C LEU A 171 25.71 36.13 -6.91
N GLU A 172 25.56 36.63 -8.14
CA GLU A 172 24.58 36.09 -9.08
C GLU A 172 24.89 34.62 -9.42
N GLY A 173 23.94 33.74 -9.15
CA GLY A 173 23.94 32.36 -9.57
C GLY A 173 23.75 32.20 -11.08
N GLN A 174 24.40 31.19 -11.67
CA GLN A 174 24.42 30.95 -13.11
C GLN A 174 23.02 30.67 -13.73
N ASN A 175 22.01 30.37 -12.90
CA ASN A 175 20.64 30.03 -13.31
C ASN A 175 19.55 30.92 -12.66
N GLU A 176 19.90 32.04 -12.01
CA GLU A 176 18.93 32.87 -11.24
C GLU A 176 17.78 33.46 -12.05
N GLY A 177 17.88 33.46 -13.39
CA GLY A 177 16.81 33.94 -14.28
C GLY A 177 15.82 32.88 -14.78
N GLN A 178 15.97 31.59 -14.42
CA GLN A 178 15.06 30.52 -14.87
C GLN A 178 14.05 30.06 -13.81
N ASP A 179 14.29 30.37 -12.53
CA ASP A 179 13.47 29.88 -11.41
C ASP A 179 12.54 30.95 -10.79
N GLN A 180 12.18 32.00 -11.56
CA GLN A 180 11.27 33.06 -11.09
C GLN A 180 9.77 32.71 -11.11
N ASP A 181 9.40 31.45 -11.37
CA ASP A 181 8.01 30.95 -11.27
C ASP A 181 7.69 30.25 -9.93
N GLY A 182 8.56 30.38 -8.92
CA GLY A 182 8.46 29.64 -7.67
C GLY A 182 7.48 30.18 -6.61
N ASN A 183 6.60 31.13 -6.93
CA ASN A 183 5.71 31.76 -5.91
C ASN A 183 4.20 31.55 -6.15
N ASP A 184 3.82 30.66 -7.08
CA ASP A 184 2.41 30.32 -7.33
C ASP A 184 1.93 29.06 -6.55
N ASP A 185 2.81 28.33 -5.87
CA ASP A 185 2.42 27.15 -5.08
C ASP A 185 1.73 27.48 -3.74
N ALA A 186 1.70 28.75 -3.35
CA ALA A 186 0.95 29.20 -2.16
C ALA A 186 -0.57 29.27 -2.38
N GLN A 187 -1.07 29.12 -3.63
CA GLN A 187 -2.50 29.32 -3.95
C GLN A 187 -3.30 28.04 -4.20
N ASN A 188 -2.69 26.85 -4.14
CA ASN A 188 -3.40 25.56 -4.23
C ASN A 188 -3.58 24.87 -2.87
N ALA A 189 -3.79 25.64 -1.79
CA ALA A 189 -4.23 25.13 -0.50
C ALA A 189 -5.72 24.70 -0.51
N THR A 190 -6.15 23.97 -1.53
CA THR A 190 -7.29 23.06 -1.40
C THR A 190 -6.73 21.80 -0.75
N GLY A 191 -6.35 21.90 0.54
CA GLY A 191 -5.50 20.91 1.21
C GLY A 191 -5.96 19.49 0.92
N SER A 192 -5.10 18.75 0.19
CA SER A 192 -5.34 17.37 -0.20
C SER A 192 -5.60 16.52 1.04
N LEU A 193 -6.30 15.40 0.90
CA LEU A 193 -6.43 14.41 1.98
C LEU A 193 -5.05 14.01 2.53
N ALA A 194 -4.02 14.01 1.66
CA ALA A 194 -2.63 13.75 2.05
C ALA A 194 -2.02 14.84 2.96
N ASP A 195 -2.51 16.08 2.93
CA ASP A 195 -1.96 17.18 3.74
C ASP A 195 -2.46 17.12 5.19
N ARG A 196 -3.63 16.53 5.40
CA ARG A 196 -4.27 16.41 6.71
C ARG A 196 -3.97 15.08 7.40
N ASP A 197 -3.75 14.02 6.63
CA ASP A 197 -3.50 12.68 7.15
C ASP A 197 -2.00 12.38 7.23
N TYR A 198 -1.47 12.39 8.45
CA TYR A 198 -0.05 12.13 8.69
C TYR A 198 0.44 10.76 8.17
N GLN A 199 -0.38 9.71 8.29
CA GLN A 199 0.04 8.37 7.86
C GLN A 199 0.07 8.30 6.34
N LEU A 200 -0.94 8.87 5.67
CA LEU A 200 -0.96 8.95 4.21
C LEU A 200 0.17 9.82 3.67
N ARG A 201 0.44 10.96 4.30
CA ARG A 201 1.59 11.82 3.95
C ARG A 201 2.91 11.09 4.07
N SER A 202 3.07 10.32 5.15
CA SER A 202 4.29 9.52 5.38
C SER A 202 4.46 8.44 4.31
N ALA A 203 3.39 7.75 3.93
CA ALA A 203 3.40 6.78 2.83
C ALA A 203 3.76 7.43 1.49
N LEU A 204 3.17 8.59 1.19
CA LEU A 204 3.46 9.33 -0.03
C LEU A 204 4.91 9.80 -0.08
N ASN A 205 5.45 10.31 1.03
CA ASN A 205 6.84 10.73 1.12
C ASN A 205 7.81 9.55 0.94
N LEU A 206 7.46 8.38 1.48
CA LEU A 206 8.24 7.17 1.24
C LEU A 206 8.24 6.78 -0.24
N LEU A 207 7.08 6.76 -0.91
CA LEU A 207 6.99 6.46 -2.33
C LEU A 207 7.80 7.44 -3.18
N LYS A 208 7.68 8.74 -2.92
CA LYS A 208 8.49 9.78 -3.57
C LYS A 208 9.99 9.52 -3.36
N GLY A 209 10.40 9.19 -2.14
CA GLY A 209 11.79 8.85 -1.83
C GLY A 209 12.29 7.62 -2.59
N ILE A 210 11.50 6.53 -2.64
CA ILE A 210 11.83 5.32 -3.40
C ILE A 210 11.97 5.63 -4.89
N ARG A 211 11.07 6.46 -5.43
CA ARG A 211 11.08 6.86 -6.85
C ARG A 211 12.30 7.70 -7.22
N ILE A 212 12.66 8.68 -6.38
CA ILE A 212 13.84 9.52 -6.56
C ILE A 212 15.12 8.66 -6.58
N LEU A 213 15.20 7.66 -5.71
CA LEU A 213 16.36 6.77 -5.63
C LEU A 213 16.35 5.68 -6.72
N ASN A 214 15.19 5.36 -7.29
CA ASN A 214 15.02 4.34 -8.33
C ASN A 214 14.29 4.89 -9.58
N PRO A 215 14.90 5.83 -10.33
CA PRO A 215 14.26 6.46 -11.48
C PRO A 215 14.04 5.49 -12.67
N ASN A 216 14.79 4.39 -12.75
CA ASN A 216 14.92 3.58 -13.97
C ASN A 216 13.97 2.35 -14.06
N LYS A 217 13.04 2.13 -13.14
CA LYS A 217 12.14 0.95 -13.22
C LYS A 217 10.95 1.14 -14.16
N SER A 218 10.45 2.35 -14.36
CA SER A 218 9.36 2.64 -15.31
C SER A 218 9.80 2.65 -16.78
N ALA A 219 11.09 2.89 -17.06
CA ALA A 219 11.58 3.09 -18.43
C ALA A 219 11.92 1.77 -19.17
N LYS A 220 11.70 0.60 -18.56
CA LYS A 220 12.09 -0.70 -19.17
C LYS A 220 10.99 -1.39 -19.97
N ALA A 221 9.77 -0.85 -20.00
CA ALA A 221 8.67 -1.42 -20.79
C ALA A 221 8.69 -1.02 -22.29
N GLU A 222 9.43 0.03 -22.68
CA GLU A 222 9.50 0.48 -24.09
C GLU A 222 10.64 -0.16 -24.94
N GLY A 223 11.31 -1.19 -24.42
CA GLY A 223 12.65 -1.57 -24.93
C GLY A 223 12.85 -2.99 -25.45
N SER A 224 11.82 -3.81 -25.69
CA SER A 224 12.00 -5.16 -26.23
C SER A 224 11.03 -5.47 -27.37
N ASP A 225 11.18 -4.74 -28.47
CA ASP A 225 10.74 -5.21 -29.79
C ASP A 225 11.76 -4.70 -30.84
N GLN A 226 12.87 -5.42 -30.97
CA GLN A 226 13.76 -5.43 -32.14
C GLN A 226 14.34 -6.83 -32.35
#